data_AF-A0A353NBZ4-F1
#
_entry.id   AF-A0A353NBZ4-F1
#
_cell.length_a   1.000
_cell.length_b   1.000
_cell.length_c   1.000
_cell.angle_alpha   90.00
_cell.angle_beta   90.00
_cell.angle_gamma   90.00
#
_symmetry.space_group_name_H-M   'P 1'
#
loop_
_entity.id
_entity.type
_entity.pdbx_description
1 polymer ?
#
loop_
_entity_poly.entity_id
_entity_poly.type
_entity_poly.pdbx_seq_one_letter_code
_entity_poly.pdbx_strand_id
1 'polypeptide(L)'
;AVFSAGAAIAETINDRIGQWTGKHTRLVWLQDQGNGADALAHGKNLMLYGYDSRDGRGERPLLPKADNWFTPLITPDGSQVIVSNRAKRQMFLVEWESGKVRELGEGVAVAVWQDPKPSLLLRRTTTWVYCLSGTQPENKYGSAQPLYRFALDNPKKKELLWNKTNLAWSNIQLSRDGELMGGLFPWPDGGVLWTKDKRFQRLGKGCWTSLSPDNSKLLWIFDGLHRNLQIHDVPGGKSWNVKINGAPGIGGYEVYHPRWSNHPRYFVLTGPYVKGEGGNKIGGGGEKVEIYIGRFDERAQKVEEWLKVTANGRADFFPDLWIEGGNEATLTGSVAEVSGPVETVWPASRDHLVFVWENMKAANQLDEKSPIGFFQSNIDLRGQALFTRDFALSTGGGWGETGEAGKKIGQALARTGQIGVEVTLTPQRDQRGRIVSLGAGEKPGLIVAQQGSDLLVQTAHGDAAAWPGLLVAGQPLHLVLNATEDGLELFAGGKSLGKKPGKFNPAEAAIDTLHFGDPAGGWHGILEGLAIYDRPLQGTEIAANSRLAEDRGKTRAAAVDRLG
;
A
#
# COMPACT_ATOMS: atom_id res chain seq x y z
N ALA A 1 -25.45 66.44 25.87
CA ALA A 1 -25.52 65.16 25.15
C ALA A 1 -24.11 64.81 24.71
N VAL A 2 -23.51 63.80 25.33
CA VAL A 2 -22.14 63.35 25.07
C VAL A 2 -22.20 62.41 23.86
N PHE A 3 -21.49 62.74 22.78
CA PHE A 3 -21.34 61.87 21.63
C PHE A 3 -20.42 60.70 21.99
N SER A 4 -21.01 59.51 22.11
CA SER A 4 -20.25 58.26 22.16
C SER A 4 -19.77 57.94 20.76
N ALA A 5 -18.46 57.98 20.57
CA ALA A 5 -17.80 57.44 19.39
C ALA A 5 -17.95 55.92 19.44
N GLY A 6 -18.75 55.36 18.53
CA GLY A 6 -18.81 53.92 18.30
C GLY A 6 -17.44 53.45 17.82
N ALA A 7 -16.82 52.56 18.60
CA ALA A 7 -15.67 51.80 18.16
C ALA A 7 -16.11 50.95 16.97
N ALA A 8 -15.65 51.32 15.78
CA ALA A 8 -15.72 50.46 14.62
C ALA A 8 -14.89 49.21 14.93
N ILE A 9 -15.56 48.08 15.09
CA ILE A 9 -14.94 46.75 15.04
C ILE A 9 -14.37 46.64 13.63
N ALA A 10 -13.05 46.82 13.52
CA ALA A 10 -12.34 46.49 12.30
C ALA A 10 -12.41 44.97 12.14
N GLU A 11 -13.36 44.48 11.33
CA GLU A 11 -13.29 43.14 10.75
C GLU A 11 -11.96 43.03 10.00
N THR A 12 -11.00 42.34 10.58
CA THR A 12 -9.78 41.93 9.90
C THR A 12 -10.13 40.88 8.86
N ILE A 13 -10.19 41.31 7.60
CA ILE A 13 -10.48 40.57 6.36
C ILE A 13 -9.55 39.35 6.09
N ASN A 14 -8.64 38.99 6.98
CA ASN A 14 -7.52 38.09 6.66
C ASN A 14 -7.59 36.65 7.21
N ASP A 15 -8.60 36.25 7.99
CA ASP A 15 -8.74 34.84 8.44
C ASP A 15 -9.79 34.03 7.64
N ARG A 16 -9.58 33.91 6.32
CA ARG A 16 -10.47 33.11 5.47
C ARG A 16 -10.52 31.64 5.89
N ILE A 17 -9.42 31.07 6.38
CA ILE A 17 -9.34 29.64 6.71
C ILE A 17 -10.07 29.36 8.02
N GLY A 18 -9.78 30.09 9.09
CA GLY A 18 -10.43 29.90 10.38
C GLY A 18 -11.93 30.24 10.34
N GLN A 19 -12.35 31.21 9.51
CA GLN A 19 -13.76 31.46 9.24
C GLN A 19 -14.43 30.26 8.54
N TRP A 20 -13.74 29.64 7.58
CA TRP A 20 -14.27 28.52 6.82
C TRP A 20 -14.33 27.20 7.62
N THR A 21 -13.33 26.94 8.46
CA THR A 21 -13.33 25.77 9.36
C THR A 21 -14.16 26.00 10.62
N GLY A 22 -14.42 27.26 10.99
CA GLY A 22 -15.13 27.67 12.20
C GLY A 22 -14.29 27.58 13.49
N LYS A 23 -12.97 27.37 13.37
CA LYS A 23 -12.04 27.09 14.49
C LYS A 23 -10.66 27.66 14.21
N HIS A 24 -9.84 27.79 15.26
CA HIS A 24 -8.42 28.07 15.08
C HIS A 24 -7.78 27.01 14.21
N THR A 25 -7.09 27.47 13.18
CA THR A 25 -6.50 26.58 12.19
C THR A 25 -5.04 26.92 11.97
N ARG A 26 -4.22 25.88 11.87
CA ARG A 26 -2.81 25.99 11.47
C ARG A 26 -2.56 25.08 10.28
N LEU A 27 -1.78 25.57 9.34
CA LEU A 27 -1.35 24.83 8.16
C LEU A 27 0.15 24.95 8.02
N VAL A 28 0.83 23.85 7.66
CA VAL A 28 2.25 23.83 7.32
C VAL A 28 2.48 23.13 6.01
N TRP A 29 3.54 23.50 5.30
CA TRP A 29 3.92 22.89 4.03
C TRP A 29 5.39 23.19 3.70
N LEU A 30 5.86 22.59 2.61
CA LEU A 30 7.18 22.86 2.04
C LEU A 30 7.02 23.65 0.75
N GLN A 31 7.55 24.87 0.72
CA GLN A 31 7.57 25.68 -0.49
C GLN A 31 8.90 25.53 -1.22
N ASP A 32 8.85 25.26 -2.53
CA ASP A 32 10.03 25.20 -3.38
C ASP A 32 10.55 26.61 -3.70
N GLN A 33 11.78 26.89 -3.24
CA GLN A 33 12.51 28.11 -3.50
C GLN A 33 13.33 28.05 -4.81
N GLY A 34 13.33 26.89 -5.47
CA GLY A 34 13.95 26.63 -6.77
C GLY A 34 12.99 26.83 -7.94
N ASN A 35 12.96 25.85 -8.85
CA ASN A 35 12.21 25.92 -10.12
C ASN A 35 10.80 25.31 -10.05
N GLY A 36 10.36 24.85 -8.88
CA GLY A 36 9.03 24.28 -8.65
C GLY A 36 8.90 22.80 -9.02
N ALA A 37 9.98 22.10 -9.33
CA ALA A 37 9.94 20.70 -9.78
C ALA A 37 10.13 19.68 -8.65
N ASP A 38 10.45 20.10 -7.41
CA ASP A 38 10.84 19.19 -6.33
C ASP A 38 9.65 18.56 -5.57
N ALA A 39 8.66 18.05 -6.32
CA ALA A 39 7.44 17.45 -5.77
C ALA A 39 7.68 16.17 -4.96
N LEU A 40 8.89 15.59 -5.00
CA LEU A 40 9.27 14.41 -4.22
C LEU A 40 10.29 14.73 -3.10
N ALA A 41 10.65 16.01 -2.94
CA ALA A 41 11.56 16.50 -1.93
C ALA A 41 12.92 15.77 -1.90
N HIS A 42 13.56 15.70 -3.07
CA HIS A 42 14.93 15.21 -3.25
C HIS A 42 15.96 16.34 -3.29
N GLY A 43 15.53 17.56 -3.61
CA GLY A 43 16.38 18.75 -3.69
C GLY A 43 16.64 19.42 -2.34
N LYS A 44 17.42 20.51 -2.38
CA LYS A 44 17.85 21.27 -1.18
C LYS A 44 17.24 22.67 -1.08
N ASN A 45 16.20 22.93 -1.88
CA ASN A 45 15.59 24.25 -2.02
C ASN A 45 14.20 24.34 -1.38
N LEU A 46 13.84 23.41 -0.49
CA LEU A 46 12.54 23.45 0.17
C LEU A 46 12.65 24.26 1.45
N MET A 47 11.65 25.09 1.72
CA MET A 47 11.52 25.89 2.94
C MET A 47 10.25 25.49 3.69
N LEU A 48 10.34 25.33 5.02
CA LEU A 48 9.14 25.12 5.85
C LEU A 48 8.36 26.42 5.97
N TYR A 49 7.10 26.41 5.52
CA TYR A 49 6.15 27.50 5.66
C TYR A 49 5.01 27.13 6.61
N GLY A 50 4.37 28.17 7.16
CA GLY A 50 3.20 28.03 8.00
C GLY A 50 2.22 29.19 7.84
N TYR A 51 0.96 28.90 8.18
CA TYR A 51 -0.13 29.84 8.31
C TYR A 51 -0.86 29.58 9.63
N ASP A 52 -1.23 30.66 10.33
CA ASP A 52 -2.03 30.63 11.55
C ASP A 52 -3.23 31.57 11.39
N SER A 53 -4.42 31.04 11.60
CA SER A 53 -5.68 31.75 11.48
C SER A 53 -5.82 32.91 12.49
N ARG A 54 -5.13 32.85 13.64
CA ARG A 54 -5.29 33.80 14.75
C ARG A 54 -4.23 34.90 14.82
N ASP A 55 -3.09 34.77 14.14
CA ASP A 55 -1.99 35.71 14.34
C ASP A 55 -1.95 36.89 13.36
N GLY A 56 -2.75 36.84 12.29
CA GLY A 56 -2.82 37.90 11.28
C GLY A 56 -1.55 38.09 10.44
N ARG A 57 -0.59 37.17 10.50
CA ARG A 57 0.72 37.26 9.81
C ARG A 57 0.70 36.64 8.42
N GLY A 58 -0.35 35.89 8.08
CA GLY A 58 -0.45 35.17 6.81
C GLY A 58 0.61 34.07 6.64
N GLU A 59 0.86 33.71 5.39
CA GLU A 59 1.89 32.72 5.01
C GLU A 59 3.30 33.24 5.35
N ARG A 60 4.11 32.42 6.02
CA ARG A 60 5.48 32.81 6.38
C ARG A 60 6.41 31.61 6.53
N PRO A 61 7.73 31.79 6.35
CA PRO A 61 8.69 30.76 6.71
C PRO A 61 8.70 30.54 8.24
N LEU A 62 8.77 29.28 8.66
CA LEU A 62 8.97 28.88 10.06
C LEU A 62 10.43 28.53 10.36
N LEU A 63 11.25 28.34 9.32
CA LEU A 63 12.69 28.14 9.41
C LEU A 63 13.44 29.23 8.64
N PRO A 64 14.67 29.59 9.05
CA PRO A 64 15.39 30.70 8.43
C PRO A 64 16.03 30.35 7.07
N LYS A 65 16.13 29.07 6.70
CA LYS A 65 16.86 28.62 5.51
C LYS A 65 16.17 27.43 4.84
N ALA A 66 16.21 27.45 3.50
CA ALA A 66 15.87 26.31 2.68
C ALA A 66 16.95 25.22 2.81
N ASP A 67 16.52 23.97 2.80
CA ASP A 67 17.38 22.78 2.82
C ASP A 67 16.55 21.60 2.25
N ASN A 68 17.02 20.37 2.39
CA ASN A 68 16.25 19.16 2.05
C ASN A 68 15.23 18.81 3.16
N TRP A 69 14.36 19.77 3.47
CA TRP A 69 13.24 19.56 4.40
C TRP A 69 12.22 18.59 3.81
N PHE A 70 11.61 17.80 4.69
CA PHE A 70 10.71 16.70 4.30
C PHE A 70 9.61 16.49 5.34
N THR A 71 8.38 16.31 4.84
CA THR A 71 7.16 15.91 5.57
C THR A 71 6.98 16.64 6.91
N PRO A 72 6.53 17.90 6.88
CA PRO A 72 6.17 18.61 8.11
C PRO A 72 4.90 18.03 8.73
N LEU A 73 4.85 17.95 10.05
CA LEU A 73 3.78 17.35 10.84
C LEU A 73 3.45 18.24 12.03
N ILE A 74 2.21 18.72 12.14
CA ILE A 74 1.78 19.54 13.29
C ILE A 74 1.49 18.63 14.48
N THR A 75 1.94 18.99 15.68
CA THR A 75 1.63 18.23 16.89
C THR A 75 0.11 18.24 17.18
N PRO A 76 -0.43 17.22 17.88
CA PRO A 76 -1.87 17.11 18.11
C PRO A 76 -2.50 18.32 18.83
N ASP A 77 -1.72 19.04 19.64
CA ASP A 77 -2.11 20.27 20.33
C ASP A 77 -1.93 21.55 19.49
N GLY A 78 -1.41 21.43 18.26
CA GLY A 78 -1.18 22.53 17.34
C GLY A 78 0.06 23.39 17.65
N SER A 79 0.76 23.14 18.75
CA SER A 79 1.75 24.09 19.30
C SER A 79 3.13 24.03 18.63
N GLN A 80 3.44 22.93 17.94
CA GLN A 80 4.76 22.64 17.39
C GLN A 80 4.65 21.94 16.03
N VAL A 81 5.74 21.98 15.27
CA VAL A 81 5.89 21.31 13.98
C VAL A 81 7.09 20.38 14.03
N ILE A 82 6.90 19.11 13.69
CA ILE A 82 7.98 18.16 13.45
C ILE A 82 8.32 18.21 11.97
N VAL A 83 9.58 18.40 11.62
CA VAL A 83 10.07 18.37 10.23
C VAL A 83 11.38 17.60 10.18
N SER A 84 11.64 16.91 9.07
CA SER A 84 12.88 16.14 8.89
C SER A 84 13.77 16.79 7.84
N ASN A 85 15.08 16.74 8.02
CA ASN A 85 16.02 16.89 6.91
C ASN A 85 16.31 15.49 6.36
N ARG A 86 15.85 15.20 5.14
CA ARG A 86 15.90 13.85 4.58
C ARG A 86 17.33 13.43 4.21
N ALA A 87 18.13 14.32 3.64
CA ALA A 87 19.53 14.05 3.29
C ALA A 87 20.41 13.81 4.52
N LYS A 88 20.20 14.58 5.59
CA LYS A 88 20.92 14.41 6.88
C LYS A 88 20.32 13.34 7.78
N ARG A 89 19.12 12.84 7.44
CA ARG A 89 18.38 11.83 8.22
C ARG A 89 18.19 12.27 9.66
N GLN A 90 17.73 13.50 9.86
CA GLN A 90 17.62 14.13 11.18
C GLN A 90 16.25 14.80 11.35
N MET A 91 15.63 14.61 12.51
CA MET A 91 14.33 15.17 12.84
C MET A 91 14.46 16.38 13.76
N PHE A 92 13.60 17.37 13.56
CA PHE A 92 13.57 18.61 14.31
C PHE A 92 12.15 18.91 14.78
N LEU A 93 12.04 19.51 15.96
CA LEU A 93 10.84 20.08 16.52
C LEU A 93 10.96 21.59 16.51
N VAL A 94 10.02 22.27 15.86
CA VAL A 94 9.94 23.72 15.74
C VAL A 94 8.77 24.21 16.56
N GLU A 95 9.04 25.04 17.57
CA GLU A 95 8.00 25.72 18.34
C GLU A 95 7.36 26.83 17.50
N TRP A 96 6.02 26.84 17.40
CA TRP A 96 5.30 27.75 16.51
C TRP A 96 5.51 29.22 16.86
N GLU A 97 5.34 29.56 18.14
CA GLU A 97 5.38 30.96 18.61
C GLU A 97 6.81 31.49 18.72
N SER A 98 7.72 30.71 19.30
CA SER A 98 9.08 31.15 19.60
C SER A 98 10.03 30.98 18.41
N GLY A 99 9.68 30.13 17.43
CA GLY A 99 10.58 29.70 16.36
C GLY A 99 11.76 28.83 16.85
N LYS A 100 11.76 28.43 18.13
CA LYS A 100 12.84 27.63 18.70
C LYS A 100 12.87 26.25 18.06
N VAL A 101 14.06 25.82 17.68
CA VAL A 101 14.30 24.51 17.05
C VAL A 101 15.01 23.59 18.05
N ARG A 102 14.49 22.38 18.22
CA ARG A 102 15.08 21.30 19.02
C ARG A 102 15.29 20.06 18.15
N GLU A 103 16.46 19.46 18.25
CA GLU A 103 16.73 18.19 17.59
C GLU A 103 16.02 17.02 18.30
N LEU A 104 15.43 16.11 17.53
CA LEU A 104 14.80 14.86 17.98
C LEU A 104 15.65 13.61 17.68
N GLY A 105 16.78 13.77 16.97
CA GLY A 105 17.72 12.71 16.65
C GLY A 105 17.55 12.13 15.24
N GLU A 106 18.21 11.00 15.00
CA GLU A 106 18.27 10.36 13.69
C GLU A 106 16.92 9.77 13.25
N GLY A 107 16.59 9.95 11.97
CA GLY A 107 15.43 9.38 11.31
C GLY A 107 14.71 10.38 10.40
N VAL A 108 13.59 9.93 9.84
CA VAL A 108 12.61 10.77 9.14
C VAL A 108 11.25 10.54 9.79
N ALA A 109 10.64 11.60 10.32
CA ALA A 109 9.31 11.55 10.91
C ALA A 109 8.26 11.34 9.81
N VAL A 110 7.30 10.45 10.07
CA VAL A 110 6.24 10.07 9.12
C VAL A 110 4.84 10.13 9.72
N ALA A 111 4.72 10.14 11.05
CA ALA A 111 3.48 10.39 11.76
C ALA A 111 3.72 10.98 13.15
N VAL A 112 2.70 11.67 13.66
CA VAL A 112 2.59 12.06 15.07
C VAL A 112 1.19 11.69 15.56
N TRP A 113 1.11 11.17 16.78
CA TRP A 113 -0.15 10.70 17.37
C TRP A 113 -0.09 10.87 18.88
N GLN A 114 -1.23 11.05 19.53
CA GLN A 114 -1.31 11.21 20.97
C GLN A 114 -2.22 10.14 21.57
N ASP A 115 -1.83 9.61 22.73
CA ASP A 115 -2.68 8.68 23.47
C ASP A 115 -4.10 9.24 23.64
N PRO A 116 -5.16 8.43 23.41
CA PRO A 116 -6.53 8.92 23.45
C PRO A 116 -6.98 9.28 24.87
N LYS A 117 -6.27 8.76 25.88
CA LYS A 117 -6.55 8.97 27.31
C LYS A 117 -5.25 9.16 28.06
N PRO A 118 -5.23 9.99 29.11
CA PRO A 118 -4.07 10.10 29.98
C PRO A 118 -3.66 8.75 30.56
N SER A 119 -2.35 8.51 30.64
CA SER A 119 -1.83 7.36 31.38
C SER A 119 -2.22 7.48 32.85
N LEU A 120 -2.69 6.38 33.46
CA LEU A 120 -2.99 6.33 34.89
C LEU A 120 -1.78 6.72 35.75
N LEU A 121 -0.57 6.38 35.29
CA LEU A 121 0.67 6.67 36.00
C LEU A 121 1.11 8.14 35.84
N LEU A 122 1.08 8.66 34.61
CA LEU A 122 1.62 9.98 34.29
C LEU A 122 0.59 11.11 34.42
N ARG A 123 -0.72 10.78 34.51
CA ARG A 123 -1.85 11.71 34.49
C ARG A 123 -1.83 12.70 33.31
N ARG A 124 -1.14 12.35 32.24
CA ARG A 124 -1.08 13.07 30.96
C ARG A 124 -1.09 12.06 29.81
N THR A 125 -1.49 12.54 28.64
CA THR A 125 -1.34 11.82 27.37
C THR A 125 0.11 11.88 26.91
N THR A 126 0.59 10.84 26.24
CA THR A 126 1.89 10.87 25.58
C THR A 126 1.71 11.18 24.10
N THR A 127 2.47 12.16 23.60
CA THR A 127 2.61 12.41 22.16
C THR A 127 3.75 11.55 21.63
N TRP A 128 3.43 10.69 20.67
CA TRP A 128 4.33 9.77 20.01
C TRP A 128 4.71 10.28 18.63
N VAL A 129 6.00 10.18 18.30
CA VAL A 129 6.53 10.42 16.96
C VAL A 129 6.88 9.08 16.34
N TYR A 130 6.39 8.84 15.13
CA TYR A 130 6.72 7.67 14.32
C TYR A 130 7.77 8.06 13.28
N CYS A 131 8.83 7.28 13.16
CA CYS A 131 9.93 7.59 12.25
C CYS A 131 10.52 6.35 11.57
N LEU A 132 10.99 6.55 10.35
CA LEU A 132 11.82 5.58 9.64
C LEU A 132 13.28 5.85 10.04
N SER A 133 13.96 4.86 10.62
CA SER A 133 15.32 5.01 11.18
C SER A 133 16.16 3.79 10.87
N GLY A 134 17.43 3.99 10.49
CA GLY A 134 18.33 2.92 10.09
C GLY A 134 19.18 3.30 8.87
N THR A 135 20.12 2.42 8.52
CA THR A 135 21.10 2.61 7.43
C THR A 135 20.69 1.93 6.13
N GLN A 136 19.53 1.28 6.10
CA GLN A 136 19.01 0.60 4.92
C GLN A 136 18.73 1.60 3.79
N PRO A 137 18.84 1.16 2.52
CA PRO A 137 18.67 2.04 1.37
C PRO A 137 17.24 2.57 1.25
N GLU A 138 17.14 3.71 0.59
CA GLU A 138 15.90 4.36 0.20
C GLU A 138 15.80 4.35 -1.33
N ASN A 139 14.57 4.32 -1.84
CA ASN A 139 14.31 4.57 -3.26
C ASN A 139 13.19 5.62 -3.41
N LYS A 140 12.82 5.95 -4.65
CA LYS A 140 11.80 6.97 -4.92
C LYS A 140 10.42 6.65 -4.35
N TYR A 141 10.11 5.37 -4.10
CA TYR A 141 8.80 4.94 -3.62
C TYR A 141 8.75 4.71 -2.11
N GLY A 142 9.89 4.50 -1.46
CA GLY A 142 9.92 4.21 -0.03
C GLY A 142 11.30 3.95 0.55
N SER A 143 11.29 3.41 1.76
CA SER A 143 12.45 3.07 2.56
C SER A 143 12.42 1.60 2.99
N ALA A 144 13.59 0.96 3.00
CA ALA A 144 13.78 -0.33 3.65
C ALA A 144 14.12 -0.19 5.15
N GLN A 145 14.15 1.03 5.69
CA GLN A 145 14.42 1.28 7.10
C GLN A 145 13.21 0.89 7.96
N PRO A 146 13.43 0.29 9.13
CA PRO A 146 12.34 -0.03 10.05
C PRO A 146 11.60 1.22 10.56
N LEU A 147 10.32 1.02 10.84
CA LEU A 147 9.47 1.97 11.54
C LEU A 147 9.64 1.83 13.04
N TYR A 148 10.02 2.93 13.67
CA TYR A 148 10.06 3.09 15.11
C TYR A 148 9.03 4.11 15.58
N ARG A 149 8.74 4.11 16.87
CA ARG A 149 8.12 5.25 17.55
C ARG A 149 8.88 5.63 18.81
N PHE A 150 8.73 6.86 19.27
CA PHE A 150 9.26 7.33 20.55
C PHE A 150 8.35 8.42 21.13
N ALA A 151 8.37 8.59 22.46
CA ALA A 151 7.68 9.71 23.10
C ALA A 151 8.40 11.02 22.78
N LEU A 152 7.67 12.08 22.41
CA LEU A 152 8.22 13.37 21.97
C LEU A 152 9.16 14.02 23.01
N ASP A 153 8.90 13.78 24.29
CA ASP A 153 9.73 14.24 25.41
C ASP A 153 10.92 13.31 25.73
N ASN A 154 10.99 12.13 25.12
CA ASN A 154 12.08 11.17 25.29
C ASN A 154 12.52 10.52 23.96
N PRO A 155 13.08 11.30 23.01
CA PRO A 155 13.41 10.83 21.66
C PRO A 155 14.44 9.71 21.58
N LYS A 156 15.21 9.49 22.66
CA LYS A 156 16.25 8.46 22.70
C LYS A 156 15.69 7.05 22.89
N LYS A 157 14.46 6.90 23.38
CA LYS A 157 13.82 5.59 23.60
C LYS A 157 12.93 5.23 22.43
N LYS A 158 13.50 4.55 21.43
CA LYS A 158 12.79 4.06 20.25
C LYS A 158 12.23 2.66 20.46
N GLU A 159 10.98 2.46 20.07
CA GLU A 159 10.28 1.17 20.06
C GLU A 159 10.11 0.70 18.61
N LEU A 160 10.47 -0.55 18.30
CA LEU A 160 10.31 -1.11 16.95
C LEU A 160 8.84 -1.50 16.68
N LEU A 161 8.25 -0.89 15.66
CA LEU A 161 6.87 -1.14 15.25
C LEU A 161 6.83 -2.11 14.06
N TRP A 162 7.57 -1.83 12.99
CA TRP A 162 7.54 -2.61 11.75
C TRP A 162 8.89 -2.70 11.06
N ASN A 163 9.29 -3.91 10.64
CA ASN A 163 10.50 -4.17 9.86
C ASN A 163 10.31 -5.29 8.81
N LYS A 164 9.06 -5.70 8.53
CA LYS A 164 8.78 -6.88 7.69
C LYS A 164 8.76 -6.56 6.19
N THR A 165 8.47 -5.31 5.83
CA THR A 165 8.45 -4.82 4.45
C THR A 165 9.07 -3.44 4.38
N ASN A 166 9.39 -2.98 3.17
CA ASN A 166 9.62 -1.58 2.92
C ASN A 166 8.35 -0.77 3.27
N LEU A 167 8.53 0.52 3.53
CA LEU A 167 7.48 1.48 3.81
C LEU A 167 7.55 2.62 2.80
N ALA A 168 6.42 3.03 2.26
CA ALA A 168 6.42 4.16 1.34
C ALA A 168 6.72 5.49 2.07
N TRP A 169 7.20 6.47 1.30
CA TRP A 169 7.38 7.85 1.78
C TRP A 169 6.07 8.63 1.97
N SER A 170 4.94 8.01 1.62
CA SER A 170 3.61 8.58 1.82
C SER A 170 3.21 8.67 3.30
N ASN A 171 2.02 9.20 3.58
CA ASN A 171 1.53 9.28 4.96
C ASN A 171 1.42 7.91 5.63
N ILE A 172 1.82 7.89 6.89
CA ILE A 172 1.37 6.95 7.90
C ILE A 172 0.44 7.73 8.83
N GLN A 173 -0.77 7.23 9.08
CA GLN A 173 -1.71 7.83 10.03
C GLN A 173 -2.37 6.75 10.87
N LEU A 174 -2.71 7.09 12.12
CA LEU A 174 -3.30 6.17 13.08
C LEU A 174 -4.75 6.58 13.37
N SER A 175 -5.58 5.61 13.70
CA SER A 175 -6.91 5.87 14.26
C SER A 175 -6.79 6.54 15.63
N ARG A 176 -7.85 7.22 16.08
CA ARG A 176 -7.83 7.94 17.37
C ARG A 176 -7.38 7.08 18.54
N ASP A 177 -7.87 5.85 18.62
CA ASP A 177 -7.50 4.89 19.67
C ASP A 177 -6.15 4.18 19.47
N GLY A 178 -5.47 4.41 18.34
CA GLY A 178 -4.19 3.80 18.00
C GLY A 178 -4.26 2.31 17.64
N GLU A 179 -5.45 1.72 17.49
CA GLU A 179 -5.60 0.31 17.13
C GLU A 179 -5.08 0.02 15.71
N LEU A 180 -5.37 0.92 14.78
CA LEU A 180 -4.98 0.79 13.37
C LEU A 180 -3.99 1.85 12.96
N MET A 181 -3.07 1.45 12.10
CA MET A 181 -2.16 2.32 11.37
C MET A 181 -2.37 2.08 9.87
N GLY A 182 -2.78 3.12 9.14
CA GLY A 182 -2.88 3.12 7.69
C GLY A 182 -1.54 3.47 7.04
N GLY A 183 -1.20 2.79 5.96
CA GLY A 183 0.08 2.96 5.28
C GLY A 183 0.21 2.11 4.01
N LEU A 184 1.33 2.28 3.32
CA LEU A 184 1.75 1.44 2.20
C LEU A 184 2.90 0.50 2.66
N PHE A 185 2.64 -0.81 2.70
CA PHE A 185 3.50 -1.83 3.32
C PHE A 185 3.82 -3.00 2.37
N PRO A 186 4.60 -2.81 1.28
CA PRO A 186 5.26 -1.60 0.79
C PRO A 186 4.43 -0.86 -0.28
N TRP A 187 4.96 0.20 -0.88
CA TRP A 187 4.36 0.72 -2.13
C TRP A 187 4.38 -0.35 -3.24
N PRO A 188 3.29 -0.52 -4.02
CA PRO A 188 2.03 0.23 -4.00
C PRO A 188 0.92 -0.41 -3.14
N ASP A 189 1.22 -1.41 -2.31
CA ASP A 189 0.26 -2.16 -1.51
C ASP A 189 -0.22 -1.37 -0.28
N GLY A 190 -1.45 -0.84 -0.34
CA GLY A 190 -2.07 -0.06 0.72
C GLY A 190 -2.98 -0.88 1.62
N GLY A 191 -2.97 -0.55 2.90
CA GLY A 191 -3.74 -1.28 3.89
C GLY A 191 -3.59 -0.74 5.30
N VAL A 192 -3.94 -1.59 6.26
CA VAL A 192 -3.86 -1.28 7.69
C VAL A 192 -3.00 -2.30 8.44
N LEU A 193 -2.28 -1.82 9.43
CA LEU A 193 -1.56 -2.61 10.42
C LEU A 193 -2.29 -2.49 11.76
N TRP A 194 -2.69 -3.63 12.34
CA TRP A 194 -3.12 -3.69 13.74
C TRP A 194 -1.90 -3.53 14.64
N THR A 195 -1.89 -2.50 15.48
CA THR A 195 -0.69 -2.14 16.25
C THR A 195 -0.37 -3.15 17.35
N LYS A 196 -1.39 -3.85 17.88
CA LYS A 196 -1.25 -4.82 18.98
C LYS A 196 -0.56 -6.12 18.57
N ASP A 197 -1.02 -6.74 17.49
CA ASP A 197 -0.54 -8.06 17.02
C ASP A 197 0.37 -7.95 15.78
N LYS A 198 0.57 -6.74 15.27
CA LYS A 198 1.39 -6.45 14.07
C LYS A 198 0.89 -7.23 12.84
N ARG A 199 -0.42 -7.45 12.76
CA ARG A 199 -1.08 -8.04 11.60
C ARG A 199 -1.32 -6.96 10.55
N PHE A 200 -0.82 -7.19 9.34
CA PHE A 200 -1.10 -6.34 8.18
C PHE A 200 -2.25 -6.95 7.37
N GLN A 201 -3.17 -6.11 6.93
CA GLN A 201 -4.19 -6.44 5.92
C GLN A 201 -4.08 -5.46 4.77
N ARG A 202 -3.85 -5.98 3.58
CA ARG A 202 -3.91 -5.22 2.34
C ARG A 202 -5.37 -4.97 1.93
N LEU A 203 -5.69 -3.74 1.53
CA LEU A 203 -7.02 -3.32 1.11
C LEU A 203 -7.07 -2.86 -0.37
N GLY A 204 -5.94 -2.45 -0.93
CA GLY A 204 -5.86 -2.02 -2.32
C GLY A 204 -4.45 -1.70 -2.77
N LYS A 205 -4.35 -1.11 -3.97
CA LYS A 205 -3.08 -0.63 -4.54
C LYS A 205 -3.20 0.82 -4.97
N GLY A 206 -2.14 1.59 -4.74
CA GLY A 206 -2.08 2.98 -5.16
C GLY A 206 -0.85 3.70 -4.65
N CYS A 207 -0.99 5.01 -4.50
CA CYS A 207 -0.07 5.87 -3.79
C CYS A 207 -0.78 6.45 -2.55
N TRP A 208 -0.08 7.31 -1.79
CA TRP A 208 -0.62 8.11 -0.68
C TRP A 208 -1.83 7.54 0.07
N THR A 209 -1.54 6.85 1.17
CA THR A 209 -2.57 6.42 2.12
C THR A 209 -2.90 7.52 3.11
N SER A 210 -4.06 7.39 3.77
CA SER A 210 -4.39 8.15 4.96
C SER A 210 -5.49 7.40 5.72
N LEU A 211 -5.45 7.47 7.04
CA LEU A 211 -6.45 6.88 7.91
C LEU A 211 -7.22 7.99 8.60
N SER A 212 -8.54 7.87 8.65
CA SER A 212 -9.41 8.81 9.34
C SER A 212 -8.91 9.06 10.78
N PRO A 213 -8.82 10.32 11.23
CA PRO A 213 -8.29 10.68 12.55
C PRO A 213 -9.26 10.36 13.71
N ASP A 214 -10.47 9.90 13.40
CA ASP A 214 -11.45 9.42 14.37
C ASP A 214 -11.41 7.88 14.48
N ASN A 215 -12.49 7.28 14.99
CA ASN A 215 -12.64 5.83 15.09
C ASN A 215 -13.57 5.23 14.04
N SER A 216 -13.86 5.97 12.95
CA SER A 216 -14.58 5.41 11.79
C SER A 216 -13.75 4.35 11.04
N LYS A 217 -12.42 4.38 11.21
CA LYS A 217 -11.45 3.47 10.58
C LYS A 217 -11.54 3.46 9.06
N LEU A 218 -11.86 4.61 8.47
CA LEU A 218 -11.83 4.77 7.02
C LEU A 218 -10.38 4.95 6.58
N LEU A 219 -9.84 3.96 5.87
CA LEU A 219 -8.57 4.10 5.15
C LEU A 219 -8.87 4.61 3.75
N TRP A 220 -8.11 5.57 3.24
CA TRP A 220 -8.03 5.76 1.80
C TRP A 220 -6.71 5.25 1.21
N ILE A 221 -6.78 4.88 -0.06
CA ILE A 221 -5.64 4.64 -0.95
C ILE A 221 -5.81 5.55 -2.17
N PHE A 222 -4.85 6.42 -2.45
CA PHE A 222 -4.92 7.35 -3.57
C PHE A 222 -4.58 6.63 -4.88
N ASP A 223 -5.41 6.79 -5.91
CA ASP A 223 -5.24 6.06 -7.16
C ASP A 223 -3.98 6.48 -7.94
N GLY A 224 -3.47 5.57 -8.78
CA GLY A 224 -2.28 5.85 -9.60
C GLY A 224 -2.52 6.86 -10.73
N LEU A 225 -3.78 7.22 -11.01
CA LEU A 225 -4.15 8.30 -11.92
C LEU A 225 -4.15 9.67 -11.25
N HIS A 226 -3.98 9.70 -9.93
CA HIS A 226 -3.91 10.90 -9.10
C HIS A 226 -5.16 11.79 -9.17
N ARG A 227 -6.34 11.17 -9.08
CA ARG A 227 -7.64 11.85 -9.19
C ARG A 227 -8.67 11.40 -8.17
N ASN A 228 -8.55 10.18 -7.64
CA ASN A 228 -9.56 9.58 -6.78
C ASN A 228 -8.94 8.95 -5.52
N LEU A 229 -9.64 9.12 -4.41
CA LEU A 229 -9.40 8.38 -3.18
C LEU A 229 -10.27 7.11 -3.20
N GLN A 230 -9.64 5.94 -3.09
CA GLN A 230 -10.34 4.68 -2.83
C GLN A 230 -10.53 4.58 -1.31
N ILE A 231 -11.73 4.87 -0.81
CA ILE A 231 -12.06 4.77 0.61
C ILE A 231 -12.46 3.34 0.94
N HIS A 232 -11.92 2.80 2.03
CA HIS A 232 -12.17 1.49 2.58
C HIS A 232 -12.65 1.63 4.03
N ASP A 233 -13.87 1.16 4.27
CA ASP A 233 -14.41 0.93 5.61
C ASP A 233 -13.80 -0.37 6.15
N VAL A 234 -12.75 -0.25 6.98
CA VAL A 234 -11.99 -1.41 7.45
C VAL A 234 -12.87 -2.37 8.26
N PRO A 235 -13.71 -1.92 9.22
CA PRO A 235 -14.62 -2.80 9.94
C PRO A 235 -15.76 -3.34 9.08
N GLY A 236 -16.39 -2.50 8.26
CA GLY A 236 -17.60 -2.87 7.51
C GLY A 236 -17.34 -3.55 6.16
N GLY A 237 -16.09 -3.61 5.70
CA GLY A 237 -15.68 -4.25 4.44
C GLY A 237 -16.15 -3.54 3.17
N LYS A 238 -16.77 -2.37 3.29
CA LYS A 238 -17.27 -1.58 2.14
C LYS A 238 -16.16 -0.72 1.54
N SER A 239 -16.29 -0.38 0.26
CA SER A 239 -15.38 0.56 -0.38
C SER A 239 -16.09 1.41 -1.42
N TRP A 240 -15.63 2.65 -1.60
CA TRP A 240 -16.14 3.60 -2.59
C TRP A 240 -15.03 4.54 -3.07
N ASN A 241 -15.29 5.25 -4.17
CA ASN A 241 -14.33 6.21 -4.72
C ASN A 241 -14.82 7.64 -4.49
N VAL A 242 -13.90 8.52 -4.08
CA VAL A 242 -14.14 9.96 -3.97
C VAL A 242 -13.20 10.70 -4.91
N LYS A 243 -13.77 11.44 -5.88
CA LYS A 243 -13.00 12.28 -6.81
C LYS A 243 -12.50 13.53 -6.08
N ILE A 244 -11.20 13.80 -6.13
CA ILE A 244 -10.56 14.92 -5.42
C ILE A 244 -9.86 15.94 -6.32
N ASN A 245 -9.79 15.71 -7.63
CA ASN A 245 -9.26 16.69 -8.58
C ASN A 245 -10.29 17.72 -9.08
N GLY A 246 -11.38 17.91 -8.33
CA GLY A 246 -12.51 18.76 -8.68
C GLY A 246 -12.47 20.18 -8.10
N ALA A 247 -11.45 20.54 -7.32
CA ALA A 247 -11.39 21.86 -6.70
C ALA A 247 -11.32 22.98 -7.75
N PRO A 248 -11.93 24.16 -7.49
CA PRO A 248 -11.86 25.30 -8.40
C PRO A 248 -10.40 25.67 -8.75
N GLY A 249 -10.10 25.80 -10.03
CA GLY A 249 -8.74 26.08 -10.52
C GLY A 249 -7.88 24.86 -10.84
N ILE A 250 -8.28 23.65 -10.42
CA ILE A 250 -7.53 22.41 -10.75
C ILE A 250 -7.82 21.93 -12.17
N GLY A 251 -9.00 22.19 -12.73
CA GLY A 251 -9.31 21.87 -14.13
C GLY A 251 -9.29 20.37 -14.47
N GLY A 252 -9.42 19.49 -13.46
CA GLY A 252 -9.38 18.04 -13.66
C GLY A 252 -7.98 17.45 -13.88
N TYR A 253 -6.91 18.24 -13.74
CA TYR A 253 -5.53 17.74 -13.77
C TYR A 253 -5.21 16.86 -12.55
N GLU A 254 -4.04 16.24 -12.55
CA GLU A 254 -3.54 15.46 -11.41
C GLU A 254 -3.36 16.36 -10.18
N VAL A 255 -3.63 15.76 -9.02
CA VAL A 255 -3.39 16.34 -7.68
C VAL A 255 -2.48 15.42 -6.89
N TYR A 256 -1.84 15.91 -5.83
CA TYR A 256 -0.89 15.10 -5.08
C TYR A 256 -0.83 15.49 -3.61
N HIS A 257 0.00 14.77 -2.84
CA HIS A 257 0.14 14.94 -1.39
C HIS A 257 -1.18 14.98 -0.60
N PRO A 258 -2.20 14.14 -0.92
CA PRO A 258 -3.42 14.17 -0.13
C PRO A 258 -3.15 13.66 1.28
N ARG A 259 -3.69 14.35 2.29
CA ARG A 259 -3.54 13.97 3.70
C ARG A 259 -4.75 14.38 4.52
N TRP A 260 -5.28 13.48 5.33
CA TRP A 260 -6.33 13.82 6.29
C TRP A 260 -5.78 14.73 7.38
N SER A 261 -6.53 15.77 7.74
CA SER A 261 -6.22 16.60 8.91
C SER A 261 -6.45 15.84 10.22
N ASN A 262 -6.28 16.52 11.37
CA ASN A 262 -6.72 15.98 12.66
C ASN A 262 -8.26 15.93 12.82
N HIS A 263 -9.04 16.53 11.90
CA HIS A 263 -10.50 16.50 11.89
C HIS A 263 -11.02 15.59 10.75
N PRO A 264 -11.95 14.66 11.01
CA PRO A 264 -12.32 13.64 10.03
C PRO A 264 -13.10 14.18 8.82
N ARG A 265 -13.61 15.40 8.86
CA ARG A 265 -14.20 16.05 7.67
C ARG A 265 -13.25 16.84 6.80
N TYR A 266 -12.00 17.10 7.21
CA TYR A 266 -11.10 17.98 6.45
C TYR A 266 -9.83 17.26 6.03
N PHE A 267 -9.37 17.57 4.82
CA PHE A 267 -8.12 17.08 4.27
C PHE A 267 -7.44 18.13 3.42
N VAL A 268 -6.16 17.95 3.17
CA VAL A 268 -5.35 18.79 2.30
C VAL A 268 -4.87 18.03 1.08
N LEU A 269 -4.59 18.75 0.00
CA LEU A 269 -3.88 18.27 -1.18
C LEU A 269 -3.13 19.41 -1.87
N THR A 270 -2.38 19.06 -2.91
CA THR A 270 -1.65 19.99 -3.76
C THR A 270 -2.04 19.82 -5.23
N GLY A 271 -2.02 20.91 -6.01
CA GLY A 271 -2.25 20.87 -7.45
C GLY A 271 -2.56 22.25 -8.05
N PRO A 272 -2.89 22.34 -9.35
CA PRO A 272 -2.82 21.28 -10.34
C PRO A 272 -1.38 20.98 -10.80
N TYR A 273 -1.11 19.71 -11.09
CA TYR A 273 0.12 19.26 -11.75
C TYR A 273 -0.04 19.28 -13.27
N VAL A 274 0.44 20.35 -13.90
CA VAL A 274 0.26 20.60 -15.35
C VAL A 274 1.54 20.48 -16.17
N LYS A 275 2.70 20.60 -15.52
CA LYS A 275 4.03 20.51 -16.15
C LYS A 275 4.56 19.08 -16.05
N GLY A 276 5.20 18.60 -17.12
CA GLY A 276 5.74 17.23 -17.21
C GLY A 276 5.34 16.52 -18.50
N GLU A 277 6.08 15.47 -18.84
CA GLU A 277 5.88 14.63 -20.02
C GLU A 277 5.24 13.29 -19.64
N GLY A 278 4.56 12.65 -20.60
CA GLY A 278 3.92 11.34 -20.39
C GLY A 278 2.57 11.40 -19.65
N GLY A 279 2.11 10.23 -19.21
CA GLY A 279 0.79 10.07 -18.58
C GLY A 279 0.70 10.49 -17.11
N ASN A 280 1.84 10.74 -16.45
CA ASN A 280 1.95 11.18 -15.06
C ASN A 280 2.86 12.42 -15.00
N LYS A 281 2.31 13.53 -14.55
CA LYS A 281 2.94 14.86 -14.50
C LYS A 281 3.45 15.25 -13.12
N ILE A 282 3.30 14.40 -12.10
CA ILE A 282 3.69 14.72 -10.73
C ILE A 282 5.17 15.14 -10.63
N GLY A 283 6.05 14.42 -11.33
CA GLY A 283 7.49 14.69 -11.31
C GLY A 283 7.90 16.02 -11.96
N GLY A 284 7.02 16.67 -12.72
CA GLY A 284 7.30 17.99 -13.31
C GLY A 284 6.93 19.16 -12.41
N GLY A 285 6.12 18.94 -11.36
CA GLY A 285 5.66 19.97 -10.43
C GLY A 285 5.04 21.18 -11.14
N GLY A 286 5.53 22.38 -10.77
CA GLY A 286 5.27 23.65 -11.44
C GLY A 286 4.84 24.77 -10.49
N GLU A 287 5.09 26.02 -10.88
CA GLU A 287 4.75 27.23 -10.10
C GLU A 287 3.25 27.44 -9.84
N LYS A 288 2.40 26.58 -10.38
CA LYS A 288 0.95 26.59 -10.17
C LYS A 288 0.48 25.50 -9.19
N VAL A 289 1.40 24.76 -8.58
CA VAL A 289 1.06 23.76 -7.57
C VAL A 289 0.80 24.48 -6.25
N GLU A 290 -0.47 24.58 -5.88
CA GLU A 290 -0.97 25.30 -4.73
C GLU A 290 -1.62 24.33 -3.74
N ILE A 291 -1.83 24.77 -2.50
CA ILE A 291 -2.50 23.99 -1.47
C ILE A 291 -4.00 24.22 -1.51
N TYR A 292 -4.75 23.13 -1.37
CA TYR A 292 -6.20 23.15 -1.20
C TYR A 292 -6.59 22.40 0.08
N ILE A 293 -7.63 22.87 0.72
CA ILE A 293 -8.35 22.15 1.76
C ILE A 293 -9.68 21.69 1.17
N GLY A 294 -10.00 20.41 1.30
CA GLY A 294 -11.31 19.85 0.99
C GLY A 294 -12.09 19.54 2.26
N ARG A 295 -13.40 19.75 2.23
CA ARG A 295 -14.33 19.29 3.27
C ARG A 295 -15.17 18.14 2.71
N PHE A 296 -15.07 16.99 3.34
CA PHE A 296 -15.98 15.88 3.09
C PHE A 296 -17.38 16.17 3.63
N ASP A 297 -18.38 15.52 3.04
CA ASP A 297 -19.66 15.34 3.71
C ASP A 297 -19.49 14.56 5.04
N GLU A 298 -20.55 14.46 5.82
CA GLU A 298 -20.49 13.87 7.17
C GLU A 298 -20.10 12.39 7.19
N ARG A 299 -20.06 11.72 6.04
CA ARG A 299 -19.78 10.29 5.89
C ARG A 299 -18.54 10.00 5.03
N ALA A 300 -17.80 11.03 4.62
CA ALA A 300 -16.67 10.92 3.70
C ALA A 300 -16.98 10.21 2.36
N GLN A 301 -18.20 10.40 1.84
CA GLN A 301 -18.65 9.82 0.57
C GLN A 301 -18.41 10.74 -0.63
N LYS A 302 -18.25 12.04 -0.40
CA LYS A 302 -17.91 13.04 -1.43
C LYS A 302 -17.26 14.25 -0.79
N VAL A 303 -16.57 15.04 -1.60
CA VAL A 303 -16.14 16.39 -1.21
C VAL A 303 -17.30 17.35 -1.47
N GLU A 304 -17.74 18.07 -0.45
CA GLU A 304 -18.85 19.03 -0.56
C GLU A 304 -18.36 20.47 -0.77
N GLU A 305 -17.15 20.78 -0.31
CA GLU A 305 -16.62 22.14 -0.39
C GLU A 305 -15.09 22.14 -0.49
N TRP A 306 -14.56 23.18 -1.13
CA TRP A 306 -13.14 23.39 -1.37
C TRP A 306 -12.71 24.80 -0.98
N LEU A 307 -11.50 24.90 -0.43
CA LEU A 307 -10.81 26.15 -0.16
C LEU A 307 -9.42 26.10 -0.77
N LYS A 308 -9.14 26.99 -1.74
CA LYS A 308 -7.76 27.24 -2.20
C LYS A 308 -7.05 28.11 -1.16
N VAL A 309 -5.91 27.62 -0.66
CA VAL A 309 -5.14 28.28 0.40
C VAL A 309 -4.07 29.18 -0.18
N THR A 310 -3.13 28.61 -0.93
CA THR A 310 -2.03 29.38 -1.50
C THR A 310 -2.40 29.88 -2.90
N ALA A 311 -1.86 31.05 -3.24
CA ALA A 311 -1.98 31.67 -4.56
C ALA A 311 -0.75 32.55 -4.82
N ASN A 312 0.44 31.98 -4.66
CA ASN A 312 1.68 32.73 -4.46
C ASN A 312 2.69 32.62 -5.63
N GLY A 313 2.37 31.83 -6.67
CA GLY A 313 3.24 31.63 -7.83
C GLY A 313 4.50 30.82 -7.53
N ARG A 314 4.49 30.03 -6.45
CA ARG A 314 5.51 29.05 -6.10
C ARG A 314 4.86 27.68 -5.91
N ALA A 315 5.66 26.64 -6.06
CA ALA A 315 5.18 25.28 -5.85
C ALA A 315 5.19 24.96 -4.35
N ASP A 316 4.03 24.59 -3.82
CA ASP A 316 3.83 24.22 -2.42
C ASP A 316 3.52 22.71 -2.31
N PHE A 317 4.23 22.00 -1.43
CA PHE A 317 4.21 20.55 -1.31
C PHE A 317 4.03 20.06 0.14
N PHE A 318 3.63 18.80 0.32
CA PHE A 318 3.51 18.14 1.63
C PHE A 318 2.73 18.95 2.70
N PRO A 319 1.49 19.39 2.43
CA PRO A 319 0.71 20.12 3.42
C PRO A 319 0.27 19.23 4.59
N ASP A 320 0.20 19.81 5.78
CA ASP A 320 -0.44 19.22 6.97
C ASP A 320 -1.31 20.27 7.67
N LEU A 321 -2.53 19.86 8.05
CA LEU A 321 -3.58 20.75 8.56
C LEU A 321 -3.98 20.34 9.99
N TRP A 322 -3.98 21.32 10.87
CA TRP A 322 -4.48 21.21 12.23
C TRP A 322 -5.65 22.16 12.47
N ILE A 323 -6.71 21.64 13.07
CA ILE A 323 -7.91 22.38 13.47
C ILE A 323 -8.12 22.16 14.97
N GLU A 324 -8.25 23.23 15.73
CA GLU A 324 -8.50 23.17 17.18
C GLU A 324 -9.74 22.34 17.51
N GLY A 325 -9.57 21.34 18.38
CA GLY A 325 -10.62 20.38 18.76
C GLY A 325 -10.98 19.36 17.67
N GLY A 326 -10.29 19.36 16.52
CA GLY A 326 -10.59 18.46 15.40
C GLY A 326 -10.48 16.98 15.76
N ASN A 327 -9.55 16.65 16.66
CA ASN A 327 -9.33 15.30 17.17
C ASN A 327 -10.51 14.74 18.00
N GLU A 328 -11.49 15.57 18.37
CA GLU A 328 -12.68 15.15 19.09
C GLU A 328 -13.86 14.83 18.13
N ALA A 329 -13.87 15.41 16.94
CA ALA A 329 -14.95 15.29 15.96
C ALA A 329 -15.00 13.88 15.33
N THR A 330 -16.19 13.40 14.98
CA THR A 330 -16.41 12.04 14.44
C THR A 330 -17.34 12.10 13.22
N LEU A 331 -17.14 11.24 12.23
CA LEU A 331 -18.08 11.06 11.12
C LEU A 331 -19.42 10.47 11.59
N THR A 332 -20.49 10.72 10.83
CA THR A 332 -21.82 10.16 11.13
C THR A 332 -21.96 8.75 10.56
N GLY A 333 -22.63 7.86 11.31
CA GLY A 333 -22.96 6.50 10.85
C GLY A 333 -21.80 5.50 10.79
N SER A 334 -20.61 5.87 11.25
CA SER A 334 -19.42 5.01 11.25
C SER A 334 -19.21 4.29 12.59
N VAL A 335 -20.18 3.45 12.97
CA VAL A 335 -19.93 2.31 13.85
C VAL A 335 -20.84 1.19 13.39
N ALA A 336 -20.36 0.45 12.38
CA ALA A 336 -20.89 -0.87 12.11
C ALA A 336 -19.85 -1.85 12.64
N GLU A 337 -20.04 -2.34 13.87
CA GLU A 337 -19.52 -3.67 14.21
C GLU A 337 -20.28 -4.64 13.32
N VAL A 338 -19.64 -5.08 12.23
CA VAL A 338 -20.15 -6.17 11.43
C VAL A 338 -19.05 -7.18 11.30
N SER A 339 -19.20 -8.26 12.07
CA SER A 339 -18.73 -9.57 11.68
C SER A 339 -19.44 -9.94 10.38
N GLY A 340 -18.85 -9.53 9.25
CA GLY A 340 -19.21 -10.11 7.97
C GLY A 340 -18.98 -11.62 8.02
N PRO A 341 -19.79 -12.43 7.32
CA PRO A 341 -19.47 -13.84 7.18
C PRO A 341 -18.04 -13.96 6.66
N VAL A 342 -17.24 -14.84 7.29
CA VAL A 342 -15.91 -15.18 6.80
C VAL A 342 -16.09 -15.71 5.39
N GLU A 343 -15.82 -14.86 4.41
CA GLU A 343 -15.78 -15.25 3.01
C GLU A 343 -14.83 -16.45 2.92
N THR A 344 -15.20 -17.47 2.17
CA THR A 344 -14.38 -18.68 2.06
C THR A 344 -13.11 -18.30 1.32
N VAL A 345 -12.04 -18.04 2.06
CA VAL A 345 -10.79 -17.52 1.50
C VAL A 345 -10.02 -18.67 0.84
N TRP A 346 -9.68 -18.52 -0.44
CA TRP A 346 -8.70 -19.39 -1.06
C TRP A 346 -7.28 -18.99 -0.64
N PRO A 347 -6.38 -19.95 -0.36
CA PRO A 347 -6.63 -21.37 -0.30
C PRO A 347 -7.34 -21.80 1.00
N ALA A 348 -8.11 -22.89 0.93
CA ALA A 348 -8.86 -23.45 2.05
C ALA A 348 -7.97 -23.88 3.23
N SER A 349 -6.68 -24.14 2.96
CA SER A 349 -5.66 -24.41 3.96
C SER A 349 -4.41 -23.58 3.67
N ARG A 350 -3.89 -22.93 4.72
CA ARG A 350 -2.66 -22.13 4.70
C ARG A 350 -1.52 -22.80 5.46
N ASP A 351 -1.77 -23.98 6.01
CA ASP A 351 -0.77 -24.76 6.71
C ASP A 351 0.32 -25.18 5.71
N HIS A 352 1.59 -24.91 6.05
CA HIS A 352 2.75 -25.23 5.22
C HIS A 352 2.80 -24.49 3.85
N LEU A 353 2.02 -23.41 3.72
CA LEU A 353 2.02 -22.55 2.53
C LEU A 353 3.27 -21.66 2.50
N VAL A 354 4.05 -21.75 1.42
CA VAL A 354 5.32 -21.00 1.23
C VAL A 354 5.25 -19.98 0.10
N PHE A 355 4.21 -20.00 -0.72
CA PHE A 355 3.91 -18.96 -1.70
C PHE A 355 2.41 -18.92 -1.98
N VAL A 356 1.84 -17.73 -2.15
CA VAL A 356 0.43 -17.58 -2.53
C VAL A 356 0.21 -16.36 -3.41
N TRP A 357 -0.41 -16.56 -4.56
CA TRP A 357 -0.84 -15.50 -5.45
C TRP A 357 -2.15 -15.88 -6.09
N GLU A 358 -3.25 -15.28 -5.64
CA GLU A 358 -4.56 -15.56 -6.20
C GLU A 358 -4.76 -14.78 -7.51
N ASN A 359 -4.63 -13.46 -7.43
CA ASN A 359 -4.64 -12.52 -8.56
C ASN A 359 -4.01 -11.20 -8.09
N MET A 360 -3.84 -10.22 -8.97
CA MET A 360 -3.20 -8.94 -8.62
C MET A 360 -3.96 -8.13 -7.55
N LYS A 361 -5.28 -8.34 -7.39
CA LYS A 361 -6.17 -7.64 -6.44
C LYS A 361 -6.23 -8.32 -5.06
N ALA A 362 -5.95 -9.62 -4.94
CA ALA A 362 -5.94 -10.34 -3.67
C ALA A 362 -4.73 -10.01 -2.79
N ALA A 363 -4.86 -10.13 -1.47
CA ALA A 363 -3.81 -9.76 -0.52
C ALA A 363 -2.46 -10.46 -0.77
N ASN A 364 -2.44 -11.69 -1.29
CA ASN A 364 -1.24 -12.45 -1.65
C ASN A 364 -0.16 -12.43 -0.55
N GLN A 365 -0.57 -12.70 0.68
CA GLN A 365 0.25 -12.50 1.85
C GLN A 365 0.34 -13.79 2.65
N LEU A 366 1.53 -14.14 3.13
CA LEU A 366 1.78 -15.18 4.12
C LEU A 366 1.88 -14.57 5.51
N ASP A 367 1.42 -15.32 6.52
CA ASP A 367 1.54 -14.91 7.92
C ASP A 367 2.78 -15.52 8.58
N GLU A 368 2.99 -15.21 9.87
CA GLU A 368 4.16 -15.67 10.62
C GLU A 368 4.21 -17.19 10.85
N LYS A 369 3.10 -17.90 10.62
CA LYS A 369 3.06 -19.36 10.75
C LYS A 369 3.56 -20.06 9.49
N SER A 370 3.69 -19.34 8.38
CA SER A 370 4.31 -19.88 7.17
C SER A 370 5.74 -20.36 7.46
N PRO A 371 6.21 -21.46 6.83
CA PRO A 371 7.59 -21.90 6.93
C PRO A 371 8.64 -20.86 6.51
N ILE A 372 8.24 -19.82 5.77
CA ILE A 372 9.10 -18.68 5.38
C ILE A 372 8.80 -17.38 6.15
N GLY A 373 7.94 -17.45 7.17
CA GLY A 373 7.45 -16.32 7.96
C GLY A 373 6.54 -15.39 7.16
N PHE A 374 6.28 -14.18 7.70
CA PHE A 374 5.55 -13.16 6.97
C PHE A 374 6.18 -12.87 5.61
N PHE A 375 5.38 -12.93 4.55
CA PHE A 375 5.85 -12.66 3.20
C PHE A 375 4.76 -12.07 2.32
N GLN A 376 5.05 -10.94 1.65
CA GLN A 376 4.19 -10.37 0.63
C GLN A 376 4.55 -10.99 -0.73
N SER A 377 3.72 -11.91 -1.20
CA SER A 377 3.93 -12.62 -2.47
C SER A 377 3.58 -11.69 -3.63
N ASN A 378 4.60 -11.31 -4.38
CA ASN A 378 4.49 -10.50 -5.57
C ASN A 378 5.02 -11.27 -6.78
N ILE A 379 4.51 -10.89 -7.96
CA ILE A 379 4.97 -11.40 -9.25
C ILE A 379 5.42 -10.18 -10.06
N ASP A 380 6.71 -10.14 -10.37
CA ASP A 380 7.29 -9.18 -11.29
C ASP A 380 7.10 -9.66 -12.72
N LEU A 381 6.48 -8.82 -13.55
CA LEU A 381 6.15 -9.15 -14.93
C LEU A 381 7.35 -8.88 -15.83
N ARG A 382 7.64 -9.84 -16.72
CA ARG A 382 8.72 -9.80 -17.70
C ARG A 382 8.21 -10.15 -19.10
N GLY A 383 8.94 -9.69 -20.11
CA GLY A 383 8.56 -9.88 -21.51
C GLY A 383 7.20 -9.22 -21.81
N GLN A 384 6.28 -9.96 -22.41
CA GLN A 384 4.94 -9.48 -22.79
C GLN A 384 3.87 -9.72 -21.71
N ALA A 385 4.26 -10.16 -20.51
CA ALA A 385 3.31 -10.46 -19.45
C ALA A 385 2.60 -9.18 -18.95
N LEU A 386 1.29 -9.31 -18.70
CA LEU A 386 0.43 -8.24 -18.20
C LEU A 386 -0.65 -8.81 -17.27
N PHE A 387 -1.24 -7.95 -16.45
CA PHE A 387 -2.45 -8.32 -15.71
C PHE A 387 -3.69 -8.08 -16.58
N THR A 388 -4.56 -9.07 -16.63
CA THR A 388 -5.86 -8.95 -17.32
C THR A 388 -6.78 -7.96 -16.60
N ARG A 389 -7.91 -7.61 -17.22
CA ARG A 389 -8.96 -6.81 -16.59
C ARG A 389 -9.47 -7.42 -15.28
N ASP A 390 -9.42 -8.74 -15.17
CA ASP A 390 -9.81 -9.49 -13.97
C ASP A 390 -8.63 -9.83 -13.08
N PHE A 391 -7.51 -9.11 -13.24
CA PHE A 391 -6.33 -9.15 -12.39
C PHE A 391 -5.53 -10.47 -12.42
N ALA A 392 -5.94 -11.45 -13.22
CA ALA A 392 -5.15 -12.66 -13.48
C ALA A 392 -3.90 -12.36 -14.31
N LEU A 393 -2.88 -13.21 -14.21
CA LEU A 393 -1.63 -13.08 -14.96
C LEU A 393 -1.84 -13.60 -16.38
N SER A 394 -1.79 -12.72 -17.38
CA SER A 394 -1.68 -13.11 -18.79
C SER A 394 -0.21 -13.14 -19.17
N THR A 395 0.30 -14.30 -19.57
CA THR A 395 1.72 -14.42 -19.93
C THR A 395 2.00 -13.80 -21.29
N GLY A 396 1.16 -14.04 -22.30
CA GLY A 396 1.35 -13.50 -23.65
C GLY A 396 2.69 -13.85 -24.30
N GLY A 397 3.40 -14.90 -23.84
CA GLY A 397 4.79 -15.19 -24.23
C GLY A 397 5.84 -14.44 -23.40
N GLY A 398 5.45 -13.74 -22.35
CA GLY A 398 6.28 -13.35 -21.22
C GLY A 398 6.16 -14.30 -20.03
N TRP A 399 6.64 -13.88 -18.87
CA TRP A 399 6.54 -14.63 -17.62
C TRP A 399 6.43 -13.71 -16.42
N GLY A 400 5.97 -14.27 -15.31
CA GLY A 400 6.08 -13.70 -13.98
C GLY A 400 7.23 -14.35 -13.21
N GLU A 401 7.99 -13.57 -12.45
CA GLU A 401 9.02 -14.07 -11.54
C GLU A 401 8.83 -13.51 -10.14
N THR A 402 9.30 -14.24 -9.12
CA THR A 402 9.13 -13.84 -7.71
C THR A 402 10.37 -13.17 -7.11
N GLY A 403 11.41 -12.94 -7.90
CA GLY A 403 12.69 -12.38 -7.46
C GLY A 403 13.31 -13.14 -6.28
N GLU A 404 13.79 -12.41 -5.27
CA GLU A 404 14.44 -12.97 -4.06
C GLU A 404 13.53 -13.92 -3.24
N ALA A 405 12.22 -13.96 -3.50
CA ALA A 405 11.32 -14.93 -2.88
C ALA A 405 11.74 -16.38 -3.19
N GLY A 406 12.28 -16.62 -4.40
CA GLY A 406 12.63 -17.97 -4.85
C GLY A 406 13.60 -18.67 -3.92
N LYS A 407 14.59 -17.96 -3.37
CA LYS A 407 15.54 -18.47 -2.38
C LYS A 407 14.86 -18.89 -1.07
N LYS A 408 13.95 -18.06 -0.54
CA LYS A 408 13.20 -18.37 0.69
C LYS A 408 12.31 -19.59 0.51
N ILE A 409 11.62 -19.65 -0.63
CA ILE A 409 10.78 -20.79 -1.03
C ILE A 409 11.63 -22.05 -1.10
N GLY A 410 12.74 -22.02 -1.85
CA GLY A 410 13.65 -23.16 -1.98
C GLY A 410 14.23 -23.65 -0.65
N GLN A 411 14.60 -22.75 0.26
CA GLN A 411 15.05 -23.11 1.61
C GLN A 411 13.97 -23.78 2.46
N ALA A 412 12.69 -23.42 2.29
CA ALA A 412 11.60 -24.13 2.96
C ALA A 412 11.37 -25.52 2.34
N LEU A 413 11.30 -25.60 1.02
CA LEU A 413 11.11 -26.87 0.31
C LEU A 413 12.25 -27.87 0.57
N ALA A 414 13.50 -27.39 0.65
CA ALA A 414 14.66 -28.22 0.94
C ALA A 414 14.63 -28.83 2.36
N ARG A 415 13.94 -28.20 3.32
CA ARG A 415 13.82 -28.72 4.70
C ARG A 415 12.87 -29.91 4.79
N THR A 416 11.85 -29.97 3.93
CA THR A 416 10.82 -31.02 3.96
C THR A 416 11.05 -32.08 2.89
N GLY A 417 11.77 -31.76 1.81
CA GLY A 417 12.04 -32.69 0.71
C GLY A 417 10.82 -32.95 -0.18
N GLN A 418 9.74 -32.17 -0.04
CA GLN A 418 8.46 -32.41 -0.71
C GLN A 418 7.84 -31.09 -1.16
N ILE A 419 6.98 -31.15 -2.17
CA ILE A 419 6.27 -29.97 -2.70
C ILE A 419 4.85 -30.29 -3.13
N GLY A 420 3.95 -29.35 -2.87
CA GLY A 420 2.65 -29.24 -3.52
C GLY A 420 2.59 -27.96 -4.35
N VAL A 421 2.26 -28.08 -5.65
CA VAL A 421 2.10 -26.96 -6.58
C VAL A 421 0.64 -26.89 -7.01
N GLU A 422 -0.01 -25.76 -6.77
CA GLU A 422 -1.38 -25.50 -7.17
C GLU A 422 -1.46 -24.31 -8.14
N VAL A 423 -2.26 -24.46 -9.20
CA VAL A 423 -2.49 -23.43 -10.22
C VAL A 423 -3.84 -23.60 -10.89
N THR A 424 -4.54 -22.49 -11.15
CA THR A 424 -5.59 -22.44 -12.16
C THR A 424 -5.01 -21.83 -13.44
N LEU A 425 -5.10 -22.55 -14.55
CA LEU A 425 -4.56 -22.10 -15.83
C LEU A 425 -5.62 -22.13 -16.93
N THR A 426 -5.47 -21.25 -17.92
CA THR A 426 -6.25 -21.26 -19.16
C THR A 426 -5.27 -21.16 -20.33
N PRO A 427 -4.96 -22.26 -21.05
CA PRO A 427 -4.04 -22.20 -22.17
C PRO A 427 -4.72 -21.48 -23.33
N GLN A 428 -4.00 -20.64 -24.07
CA GLN A 428 -4.59 -19.92 -25.20
C GLN A 428 -4.76 -20.81 -26.44
N ARG A 429 -3.87 -21.80 -26.60
CA ARG A 429 -3.74 -22.64 -27.80
C ARG A 429 -2.95 -23.91 -27.49
N ASP A 430 -2.92 -24.83 -28.45
CA ASP A 430 -1.90 -25.88 -28.50
C ASP A 430 -0.53 -25.22 -28.71
N GLN A 431 0.41 -25.59 -27.86
CA GLN A 431 1.73 -24.95 -27.83
C GLN A 431 2.75 -25.82 -27.11
N ARG A 432 4.01 -25.40 -27.13
CA ARG A 432 5.08 -25.99 -26.35
C ARG A 432 5.73 -24.92 -25.52
N GLY A 433 5.60 -25.02 -24.20
CA GLY A 433 6.21 -24.06 -23.29
C GLY A 433 5.97 -24.37 -21.82
N ARG A 434 6.73 -23.70 -20.96
CA ARG A 434 6.68 -23.84 -19.50
C ARG A 434 5.49 -23.07 -18.91
N ILE A 435 4.78 -23.69 -17.99
CA ILE A 435 3.65 -23.10 -17.24
C ILE A 435 4.15 -22.62 -15.88
N VAL A 436 4.80 -23.52 -15.13
CA VAL A 436 5.43 -23.23 -13.83
C VAL A 436 6.81 -23.88 -13.83
N SER A 437 7.83 -23.17 -13.35
CA SER A 437 9.16 -23.77 -13.17
C SER A 437 9.84 -23.31 -11.89
N LEU A 438 10.41 -24.26 -11.17
CA LEU A 438 11.32 -24.05 -10.04
C LEU A 438 12.72 -24.52 -10.43
N GLY A 439 13.77 -23.78 -10.06
CA GLY A 439 15.13 -24.14 -10.45
C GLY A 439 16.22 -23.33 -9.75
N ALA A 440 17.46 -23.55 -10.17
CA ALA A 440 18.66 -22.87 -9.73
C ALA A 440 19.25 -22.02 -10.88
N GLY A 441 18.89 -20.74 -10.94
CA GLY A 441 19.15 -19.90 -12.11
C GLY A 441 18.51 -20.49 -13.38
N GLU A 442 19.32 -20.82 -14.39
CA GLU A 442 18.84 -21.45 -15.63
C GLU A 442 18.68 -22.98 -15.52
N LYS A 443 19.18 -23.60 -14.45
CA LYS A 443 19.10 -25.05 -14.26
C LYS A 443 17.71 -25.45 -13.78
N PRO A 444 16.96 -26.27 -14.53
CA PRO A 444 15.60 -26.64 -14.14
C PRO A 444 15.61 -27.64 -12.98
N GLY A 445 14.75 -27.40 -11.99
CA GLY A 445 14.49 -28.30 -10.87
C GLY A 445 13.20 -29.09 -11.07
N LEU A 446 12.05 -28.40 -11.08
CA LEU A 446 10.75 -28.95 -11.41
C LEU A 446 10.09 -28.07 -12.46
N ILE A 447 9.66 -28.65 -13.58
CA ILE A 447 8.94 -27.95 -14.64
C ILE A 447 7.58 -28.60 -14.84
N VAL A 448 6.52 -27.78 -14.80
CA VAL A 448 5.20 -28.11 -15.35
C VAL A 448 5.07 -27.40 -16.70
N ALA A 449 4.85 -28.15 -17.77
CA ALA A 449 4.85 -27.64 -19.15
C ALA A 449 3.65 -28.15 -19.96
N GLN A 450 3.37 -27.48 -21.06
CA GLN A 450 2.43 -27.91 -22.09
C GLN A 450 3.20 -28.41 -23.32
N GLN A 451 2.71 -29.48 -23.96
CA GLN A 451 3.10 -29.89 -25.32
C GLN A 451 1.86 -30.33 -26.10
N GLY A 452 1.41 -29.50 -27.04
CA GLY A 452 0.11 -29.71 -27.68
C GLY A 452 -1.00 -29.61 -26.65
N SER A 453 -1.84 -30.64 -26.56
CA SER A 453 -2.89 -30.79 -25.54
C SER A 453 -2.40 -31.45 -24.24
N ASP A 454 -1.14 -31.84 -24.16
CA ASP A 454 -0.64 -32.69 -23.08
C ASP A 454 -0.01 -31.83 -21.98
N LEU A 455 -0.20 -32.24 -20.72
CA LEU A 455 0.55 -31.70 -19.59
C LEU A 455 1.79 -32.57 -19.33
N LEU A 456 2.95 -31.94 -19.23
CA LEU A 456 4.23 -32.58 -18.94
C LEU A 456 4.77 -32.10 -17.61
N VAL A 457 5.35 -33.00 -16.84
CA VAL A 457 6.14 -32.68 -15.65
C VAL A 457 7.54 -33.23 -15.83
N GLN A 458 8.55 -32.39 -15.68
CA GLN A 458 9.97 -32.76 -15.76
C GLN A 458 10.67 -32.45 -14.45
N THR A 459 11.54 -33.34 -13.98
CA THR A 459 12.33 -33.15 -12.75
C THR A 459 13.83 -33.01 -13.07
N ALA A 460 14.60 -32.54 -12.09
CA ALA A 460 16.05 -32.32 -12.21
C ALA A 460 16.84 -33.57 -12.64
N HIS A 461 16.29 -34.77 -12.40
CA HIS A 461 16.91 -36.05 -12.77
C HIS A 461 16.66 -36.44 -14.24
N GLY A 462 15.93 -35.62 -15.00
CA GLY A 462 15.53 -35.95 -16.37
C GLY A 462 14.31 -36.87 -16.45
N ASP A 463 13.71 -37.25 -15.31
CA ASP A 463 12.44 -37.96 -15.29
C ASP A 463 11.35 -37.07 -15.89
N ALA A 464 10.47 -37.67 -16.69
CA ALA A 464 9.33 -36.98 -17.29
C ALA A 464 8.05 -37.81 -17.14
N ALA A 465 6.98 -37.16 -16.69
CA ALA A 465 5.63 -37.72 -16.68
C ALA A 465 4.73 -36.88 -17.59
N ALA A 466 3.88 -37.54 -18.38
CA ALA A 466 2.97 -36.88 -19.31
C ALA A 466 1.51 -37.28 -19.01
N TRP A 467 0.57 -36.33 -19.01
CA TRP A 467 -0.87 -36.57 -18.97
C TRP A 467 -1.50 -36.10 -20.29
N PRO A 468 -1.75 -37.03 -21.23
CA PRO A 468 -2.20 -36.69 -22.57
C PRO A 468 -3.61 -36.09 -22.60
N GLY A 469 -3.83 -35.14 -23.51
CA GLY A 469 -5.16 -34.57 -23.81
C GLY A 469 -5.81 -33.79 -22.67
N LEU A 470 -5.05 -33.40 -21.64
CA LEU A 470 -5.59 -32.77 -20.44
C LEU A 470 -5.92 -31.28 -20.65
N LEU A 471 -5.17 -30.60 -21.52
CA LEU A 471 -5.25 -29.16 -21.73
C LEU A 471 -6.09 -28.84 -22.97
N VAL A 472 -7.11 -27.99 -22.78
CA VAL A 472 -7.99 -27.53 -23.85
C VAL A 472 -7.90 -26.02 -23.97
N ALA A 473 -7.60 -25.53 -25.19
CA ALA A 473 -7.48 -24.10 -25.47
C ALA A 473 -8.74 -23.32 -25.03
N GLY A 474 -8.52 -22.22 -24.31
CA GLY A 474 -9.57 -21.32 -23.82
C GLY A 474 -10.35 -21.85 -22.62
N GLN A 475 -10.12 -23.08 -22.15
CA GLN A 475 -10.83 -23.63 -20.99
C GLN A 475 -9.97 -23.55 -19.72
N PRO A 476 -10.50 -22.94 -18.63
CA PRO A 476 -9.80 -22.92 -17.36
C PRO A 476 -9.76 -24.32 -16.75
N LEU A 477 -8.61 -24.67 -16.16
CA LEU A 477 -8.39 -25.92 -15.45
C LEU A 477 -7.66 -25.66 -14.13
N HIS A 478 -8.24 -26.15 -13.03
CA HIS A 478 -7.57 -26.20 -11.72
C HIS A 478 -6.70 -27.45 -11.65
N LEU A 479 -5.41 -27.27 -11.35
CA LEU A 479 -4.42 -28.31 -11.24
C LEU A 479 -3.72 -28.27 -9.88
N VAL A 480 -3.46 -29.46 -9.32
CA VAL A 480 -2.55 -29.64 -8.19
C VAL A 480 -1.56 -30.74 -8.54
N LEU A 481 -0.27 -30.47 -8.39
CA LEU A 481 0.82 -31.43 -8.51
C LEU A 481 1.47 -31.63 -7.14
N ASN A 482 1.36 -32.85 -6.62
CA ASN A 482 2.17 -33.29 -5.48
C ASN A 482 3.41 -34.00 -6.03
N ALA A 483 4.60 -33.54 -5.65
CA ALA A 483 5.87 -34.16 -6.05
C ALA A 483 6.73 -34.50 -4.82
N THR A 484 7.16 -35.76 -4.74
CA THR A 484 8.00 -36.30 -3.67
C THR A 484 9.05 -37.25 -4.25
N GLU A 485 9.93 -37.80 -3.40
CA GLU A 485 10.85 -38.87 -3.83
C GLU A 485 10.15 -40.16 -4.27
N ASP A 486 8.88 -40.35 -3.87
CA ASP A 486 8.10 -41.53 -4.22
C ASP A 486 7.38 -41.39 -5.58
N GLY A 487 7.39 -40.21 -6.20
CA GLY A 487 6.79 -39.95 -7.51
C GLY A 487 5.94 -38.69 -7.59
N LEU A 488 5.21 -38.56 -8.70
CA LEU A 488 4.41 -37.40 -9.07
C LEU A 488 2.93 -37.79 -9.09
N GLU A 489 2.09 -37.07 -8.35
CA GLU A 489 0.64 -37.24 -8.41
C GLU A 489 -0.02 -35.95 -8.88
N LEU A 490 -0.83 -36.06 -9.94
CA LEU A 490 -1.53 -34.93 -10.53
C LEU A 490 -3.02 -35.01 -10.22
N PHE A 491 -3.61 -33.88 -9.85
CA PHE A 491 -5.03 -33.70 -9.69
C PHE A 491 -5.52 -32.64 -10.66
N ALA A 492 -6.68 -32.87 -11.27
CA ALA A 492 -7.34 -31.95 -12.17
C ALA A 492 -8.82 -31.83 -11.78
N GLY A 493 -9.31 -30.60 -11.60
CA GLY A 493 -10.69 -30.35 -11.15
C GLY A 493 -11.03 -31.09 -9.86
N GLY A 494 -10.09 -31.09 -8.91
CA GLY A 494 -10.28 -31.71 -7.59
C GLY A 494 -10.15 -33.24 -7.55
N LYS A 495 -9.86 -33.92 -8.67
CA LYS A 495 -9.78 -35.38 -8.77
C LYS A 495 -8.38 -35.85 -9.12
N SER A 496 -7.89 -36.92 -8.48
CA SER A 496 -6.60 -37.54 -8.82
C SER A 496 -6.66 -38.17 -10.21
N LEU A 497 -5.63 -37.92 -11.01
CA LEU A 497 -5.36 -38.57 -12.29
C LEU A 497 -4.31 -39.68 -12.17
N GLY A 498 -4.04 -40.11 -10.92
CA GLY A 498 -3.10 -41.16 -10.60
C GLY A 498 -1.65 -40.68 -10.43
N LYS A 499 -0.88 -41.53 -9.76
CA LYS A 499 0.55 -41.32 -9.50
C LYS A 499 1.41 -41.92 -10.61
N LYS A 500 2.45 -41.20 -11.03
CA LYS A 500 3.44 -41.62 -12.03
C LYS A 500 4.86 -41.59 -11.44
N PRO A 501 5.79 -42.39 -12.01
CA PRO A 501 7.20 -42.26 -11.68
C PRO A 501 7.72 -40.84 -11.99
N GLY A 502 8.69 -40.39 -11.19
CA GLY A 502 9.34 -39.09 -11.35
C GLY A 502 9.80 -38.60 -10.00
N LYS A 503 11.07 -38.84 -9.66
CA LYS A 503 11.59 -38.46 -8.35
C LYS A 503 11.85 -36.97 -8.32
N PHE A 504 11.52 -36.32 -7.21
CA PHE A 504 11.86 -34.92 -7.00
C PHE A 504 12.26 -34.69 -5.55
N ASN A 505 13.48 -34.18 -5.35
CA ASN A 505 13.97 -33.68 -4.08
C ASN A 505 14.36 -32.20 -4.23
N PRO A 506 13.61 -31.27 -3.62
CA PRO A 506 13.92 -29.83 -3.67
C PRO A 506 15.32 -29.46 -3.16
N ALA A 507 15.89 -30.21 -2.21
CA ALA A 507 17.21 -29.94 -1.66
C ALA A 507 18.32 -30.17 -2.70
N GLU A 508 18.18 -31.20 -3.54
CA GLU A 508 19.12 -31.50 -4.62
C GLU A 508 18.98 -30.53 -5.80
N ALA A 509 17.74 -30.08 -6.07
CA ALA A 509 17.45 -29.11 -7.12
C ALA A 509 17.97 -27.68 -6.81
N ALA A 510 18.40 -27.41 -5.57
CA ALA A 510 18.97 -26.14 -5.11
C ALA A 510 18.13 -24.91 -5.52
N ILE A 511 16.81 -25.00 -5.33
CA ILE A 511 15.85 -24.03 -5.84
C ILE A 511 16.16 -22.61 -5.31
N ASP A 512 16.31 -21.65 -6.22
CA ASP A 512 16.45 -20.23 -5.93
C ASP A 512 15.54 -19.34 -6.79
N THR A 513 14.85 -19.92 -7.78
CA THR A 513 13.96 -19.23 -8.72
C THR A 513 12.61 -19.93 -8.84
N LEU A 514 11.56 -19.14 -9.06
CA LEU A 514 10.20 -19.57 -9.34
C LEU A 514 9.62 -18.67 -10.44
N HIS A 515 9.21 -19.28 -11.56
CA HIS A 515 8.61 -18.61 -12.71
C HIS A 515 7.21 -19.14 -13.01
N PHE A 516 6.36 -18.22 -13.49
CA PHE A 516 5.01 -18.46 -13.97
C PHE A 516 4.91 -18.01 -15.43
N GLY A 517 4.79 -18.96 -16.35
CA GLY A 517 5.00 -18.77 -17.78
C GLY A 517 6.42 -19.14 -18.22
N ASP A 518 6.74 -18.85 -19.47
CA ASP A 518 7.95 -19.33 -20.11
C ASP A 518 8.91 -18.18 -20.43
N PRO A 519 10.09 -18.10 -19.78
CA PRO A 519 11.11 -17.12 -20.14
C PRO A 519 11.58 -17.17 -21.60
N ALA A 520 11.45 -18.32 -22.26
CA ALA A 520 11.75 -18.47 -23.69
C ALA A 520 10.58 -18.02 -24.60
N GLY A 521 9.45 -17.61 -24.02
CA GLY A 521 8.25 -17.15 -24.74
C GLY A 521 7.41 -18.25 -25.38
N GLY A 522 7.62 -19.51 -25.00
CA GLY A 522 6.90 -20.66 -25.56
C GLY A 522 5.45 -20.83 -25.09
N TRP A 523 5.04 -20.15 -24.01
CA TRP A 523 3.72 -20.35 -23.40
C TRP A 523 2.86 -19.09 -23.31
N HIS A 524 1.67 -19.18 -23.88
CA HIS A 524 0.63 -18.16 -23.88
C HIS A 524 -0.61 -18.68 -23.14
N GLY A 525 -0.98 -18.00 -22.07
CA GLY A 525 -2.20 -18.31 -21.35
C GLY A 525 -2.42 -17.38 -20.17
N ILE A 526 -3.44 -17.71 -19.39
CA ILE A 526 -3.82 -17.00 -18.16
C ILE A 526 -3.54 -17.90 -16.97
N LEU A 527 -2.95 -17.34 -15.91
CA LEU A 527 -2.65 -18.00 -14.65
C LEU A 527 -3.28 -17.23 -13.48
N GLU A 528 -3.88 -17.96 -12.54
CA GLU A 528 -4.41 -17.45 -11.28
C GLU A 528 -4.46 -18.56 -10.22
N GLY A 529 -4.67 -18.21 -8.96
CA GLY A 529 -4.74 -19.21 -7.88
C GLY A 529 -3.46 -20.04 -7.76
N LEU A 530 -2.31 -19.37 -7.74
CA LEU A 530 -0.98 -19.96 -7.64
C LEU A 530 -0.59 -20.16 -6.18
N ALA A 531 -0.38 -21.40 -5.74
CA ALA A 531 0.09 -21.70 -4.40
C ALA A 531 1.18 -22.75 -4.40
N ILE A 532 2.17 -22.58 -3.53
CA ILE A 532 3.24 -23.57 -3.29
C ILE A 532 3.24 -23.93 -1.82
N TYR A 533 3.30 -25.22 -1.53
CA TYR A 533 3.34 -25.80 -0.19
C TYR A 533 4.64 -26.60 -0.03
N ASP A 534 5.23 -26.57 1.17
CA ASP A 534 6.37 -27.45 1.51
C ASP A 534 5.93 -28.86 1.94
N ARG A 535 4.72 -29.25 1.56
CA ARG A 535 4.15 -30.59 1.71
C ARG A 535 3.19 -30.91 0.57
N PRO A 536 2.87 -32.18 0.34
CA PRO A 536 1.73 -32.57 -0.49
C PRO A 536 0.41 -32.05 0.09
N LEU A 537 -0.50 -31.60 -0.78
CA LEU A 537 -1.87 -31.30 -0.38
C LEU A 537 -2.68 -32.58 -0.21
N GLN A 538 -3.61 -32.58 0.75
CA GLN A 538 -4.53 -33.68 0.97
C GLN A 538 -5.75 -33.56 0.04
N GLY A 539 -6.38 -34.70 -0.29
CA GLY A 539 -7.53 -34.73 -1.21
C GLY A 539 -8.70 -33.85 -0.79
N THR A 540 -8.94 -33.67 0.53
CA THR A 540 -9.97 -32.77 1.06
C THR A 540 -9.66 -31.29 0.79
N GLU A 541 -8.39 -30.90 0.94
CA GLU A 541 -7.90 -29.54 0.64
C GLU A 541 -8.00 -29.27 -0.87
N ILE A 542 -7.57 -30.23 -1.69
CA ILE A 542 -7.61 -30.16 -3.15
C ILE A 542 -9.05 -30.01 -3.65
N ALA A 543 -9.98 -30.82 -3.13
CA ALA A 543 -11.39 -30.74 -3.49
C ALA A 543 -12.04 -29.41 -3.06
N ALA A 544 -11.68 -28.88 -1.88
CA ALA A 544 -12.14 -27.58 -1.43
C ALA A 544 -11.62 -26.46 -2.34
N ASN A 545 -10.32 -26.45 -2.64
CA ASN A 545 -9.70 -25.45 -3.50
C ASN A 545 -10.24 -25.50 -4.94
N SER A 546 -10.50 -26.69 -5.48
CA SER A 546 -11.10 -26.85 -6.81
C SER A 546 -12.49 -26.22 -6.89
N ARG A 547 -13.34 -26.40 -5.87
CA ARG A 547 -14.65 -25.75 -5.82
C ARG A 547 -14.53 -24.23 -5.82
N LEU A 548 -13.61 -23.69 -5.03
CA LEU A 548 -13.34 -22.25 -5.00
C LEU A 548 -12.84 -21.73 -6.36
N ALA A 549 -12.00 -22.49 -7.06
CA ALA A 549 -11.56 -22.16 -8.41
C ALA A 549 -12.72 -22.14 -9.43
N GLU A 550 -13.61 -23.13 -9.39
CA GLU A 550 -14.81 -23.18 -10.25
C GLU A 550 -15.76 -21.99 -10.00
N ASP A 551 -16.01 -21.65 -8.73
CA ASP A 551 -16.91 -20.57 -8.35
C ASP A 551 -16.38 -19.20 -8.78
N ARG A 552 -15.05 -19.00 -8.73
CA ARG A 552 -14.39 -17.83 -9.33
C ARG A 552 -14.63 -17.74 -10.84
N GLY A 553 -14.48 -18.86 -11.56
CA GLY A 553 -14.72 -18.93 -13.00
C GLY A 553 -16.17 -18.57 -13.38
N LYS A 554 -17.16 -19.10 -12.65
CA LYS A 554 -18.58 -18.81 -12.86
C LYS A 554 -18.92 -17.34 -12.60
N THR A 555 -18.36 -16.76 -11.54
CA THR A 555 -18.59 -15.36 -11.18
C THR A 555 -18.06 -14.42 -12.27
N ARG A 556 -16.91 -14.75 -12.88
CA ARG A 556 -16.34 -14.00 -14.00
C ARG A 556 -17.23 -14.07 -15.24
N ALA A 557 -17.69 -15.27 -15.64
CA ALA A 557 -18.58 -15.43 -16.79
C ALA A 557 -19.87 -14.60 -16.63
N ALA A 558 -20.50 -14.66 -15.44
CA ALA A 558 -21.70 -13.88 -15.15
C ALA A 558 -21.49 -12.36 -15.14
N ALA A 559 -20.26 -11.88 -14.87
CA ALA A 559 -19.94 -10.45 -14.93
C ALA A 559 -19.75 -9.95 -16.37
N VAL A 560 -19.31 -10.81 -17.29
CA VAL A 560 -19.19 -10.50 -18.72
C VAL A 560 -20.57 -10.40 -19.36
N ASP A 561 -21.47 -11.32 -19.05
CA ASP A 561 -22.84 -11.35 -19.61
C ASP A 561 -23.73 -10.18 -19.17
N ARG A 562 -23.43 -9.53 -18.04
CA ARG A 562 -24.16 -8.34 -17.56
C ARG A 562 -23.70 -7.03 -18.19
N LEU A 563 -22.60 -7.05 -18.94
CA LEU A 563 -22.00 -5.88 -19.57
C LEU A 563 -22.09 -5.91 -21.10
N GLY A 564 -22.54 -7.02 -21.68
CA GLY A 564 -23.00 -7.12 -23.07
C GLY A 564 -24.51 -6.91 -23.14
#